data_AF-G0REJ9-F1
#
_entry.id   AF-G0REJ9-F1
#
_cell.length_a   1.000
_cell.length_b   1.000
_cell.length_c   1.000
_cell.angle_alpha   90.00
_cell.angle_beta   90.00
_cell.angle_gamma   90.00
#
_symmetry.space_group_name_H-M   'P 1'
#
loop_
_entity.id
_entity.type
_entity.pdbx_description
1 polymer ?
#
loop_
_entity_poly.entity_id
_entity_poly.type
_entity_poly.pdbx_seq_one_letter_code
_entity_poly.pdbx_strand_id
1 'polypeptide(L)'
;MGASSHFRLAWAVLTTGLMTAMGDKSDESLVALPAVFEVDLLFPHNATYAPSALMPILFAVQNPTLAPSSATITFDLWRGNDTRSPGSVGSVPLALSLDVATERQRSNEPLLLNAPVNTIAYPDGVWTLAWSLEYFNCSTSQGKARSETFYTVFTVSKSGQAPDMKAGTSADVCGSSAALAYNVTSWDELACGMPGPSPTTNPCSVTVDSAAVSSLSALARATGYVCSPNSNITCPTSFSSSGSPRVAAVSTLLTLSAALTVLIQLR
;
A
#
# COMPACT_ATOMS: atom_id res chain seq x y z
N MET A 1 68.20 5.98 28.87
CA MET A 1 68.74 4.61 29.05
C MET A 1 67.99 4.00 30.22
N GLY A 2 67.26 2.90 30.13
CA GLY A 2 66.98 1.97 29.06
C GLY A 2 65.69 1.20 29.41
N ALA A 3 65.08 0.64 28.38
CA ALA A 3 63.89 -0.19 28.43
C ALA A 3 64.19 -1.60 28.99
N SER A 4 63.16 -2.26 29.54
CA SER A 4 62.84 -3.68 29.31
C SER A 4 61.53 -3.98 30.05
N SER A 5 60.37 -4.08 29.38
CA SER A 5 59.85 -5.26 28.68
C SER A 5 59.71 -6.50 29.58
N HIS A 6 58.47 -6.82 29.97
CA HIS A 6 58.01 -8.20 30.07
C HIS A 6 56.58 -8.33 29.52
N PHE A 7 56.43 -9.35 28.69
CA PHE A 7 55.30 -9.72 27.87
C PHE A 7 54.43 -10.77 28.60
N ARG A 8 53.16 -10.90 28.18
CA ARG A 8 52.15 -11.97 28.46
C ARG A 8 51.41 -11.77 29.80
N LEU A 9 50.10 -12.00 29.92
CA LEU A 9 49.19 -12.92 29.24
C LEU A 9 47.80 -12.29 29.01
N ALA A 10 47.18 -12.65 27.89
CA ALA A 10 45.74 -12.55 27.68
C ALA A 10 45.02 -13.58 28.57
N TRP A 11 43.99 -13.17 29.32
CA TRP A 11 42.92 -14.05 29.77
C TRP A 11 41.61 -13.26 29.79
N ALA A 12 40.64 -13.75 29.01
CA ALA A 12 39.24 -13.37 29.04
C ALA A 12 38.57 -13.83 30.35
N VAL A 13 37.25 -13.61 30.47
CA VAL A 13 36.28 -14.08 31.50
C VAL A 13 35.92 -12.95 32.49
N LEU A 14 34.67 -12.52 32.74
CA LEU A 14 33.32 -13.02 32.43
C LEU A 14 32.34 -11.83 32.47
N THR A 15 31.51 -11.68 31.45
CA THR A 15 30.34 -10.79 31.45
C THR A 15 29.33 -11.28 32.49
N THR A 16 29.20 -10.57 33.59
CA THR A 16 28.06 -10.71 34.50
C THR A 16 27.03 -9.66 34.16
N GLY A 17 25.79 -10.11 33.95
CA GLY A 17 24.63 -9.24 33.94
C GLY A 17 23.78 -9.32 32.68
N LEU A 18 23.09 -10.45 32.48
CA LEU A 18 21.71 -10.39 32.01
C LEU A 18 20.97 -11.66 32.44
N MET A 19 20.52 -11.66 33.69
CA MET A 19 19.24 -12.31 33.99
C MET A 19 18.18 -11.22 33.93
N THR A 20 17.44 -11.16 32.82
CA THR A 20 16.04 -10.76 32.88
C THR A 20 15.22 -11.97 32.47
N ALA A 21 14.46 -12.42 33.44
CA ALA A 21 13.52 -13.51 33.35
C ALA A 21 12.30 -13.11 32.51
N MET A 22 11.74 -14.12 31.86
CA MET A 22 10.32 -14.32 31.53
C MET A 22 9.57 -13.21 30.79
N GLY A 23 9.11 -13.58 29.60
CA GLY A 23 8.01 -12.93 28.92
C GLY A 23 7.84 -13.54 27.55
N ASP A 24 7.23 -14.73 27.48
CA ASP A 24 6.56 -15.18 26.27
C ASP A 24 5.36 -14.24 26.07
N LYS A 25 5.62 -13.05 25.53
CA LYS A 25 4.58 -12.24 24.91
C LYS A 25 4.62 -12.63 23.45
N SER A 26 3.72 -13.52 23.07
CA SER A 26 3.04 -13.38 21.80
C SER A 26 2.43 -11.98 21.80
N ASP A 27 3.22 -10.99 21.39
CA ASP A 27 2.77 -9.63 21.12
C ASP A 27 2.01 -9.70 19.79
N GLU A 28 0.87 -10.40 19.79
CA GLU A 28 -0.22 -10.04 18.90
C GLU A 28 -0.57 -8.62 19.31
N SER A 29 -0.02 -7.67 18.56
CA SER A 29 -0.40 -6.26 18.64
C SER A 29 -1.86 -6.16 18.19
N LEU A 30 -2.78 -6.50 19.09
CA LEU A 30 -4.19 -6.24 18.95
C LEU A 30 -4.32 -4.71 18.85
N VAL A 31 -4.74 -4.23 17.69
CA VAL A 31 -5.00 -2.81 17.48
C VAL A 31 -6.03 -2.38 18.53
N ALA A 32 -5.69 -1.35 19.30
CA ALA A 32 -6.62 -0.79 20.27
C ALA A 32 -7.80 -0.15 19.53
N LEU A 33 -9.02 -0.65 19.78
CA LEU A 33 -10.24 -0.11 19.21
C LEU A 33 -10.82 1.02 20.09
N PRO A 34 -11.51 2.02 19.52
CA PRO A 34 -11.83 2.17 18.10
C PRO A 34 -10.62 2.61 17.27
N ALA A 35 -10.51 2.07 16.05
CA ALA A 35 -9.47 2.44 15.10
C ALA A 35 -10.03 2.56 13.68
N VAL A 36 -9.33 3.28 12.81
CA VAL A 36 -9.80 3.57 11.45
C VAL A 36 -9.15 2.63 10.47
N PHE A 37 -9.96 1.91 9.71
CA PHE A 37 -9.54 1.24 8.48
C PHE A 37 -9.80 2.19 7.31
N GLU A 38 -8.81 2.40 6.44
CA GLU A 38 -8.93 3.32 5.31
C GLU A 38 -8.30 2.75 4.04
N VAL A 39 -8.93 3.01 2.89
CA VAL A 39 -8.46 2.65 1.55
C VAL A 39 -8.41 3.91 0.69
N ASP A 40 -7.25 4.19 0.11
CA ASP A 40 -6.99 5.35 -0.72
C ASP A 40 -6.60 4.94 -2.13
N LEU A 41 -7.21 5.56 -3.14
CA LEU A 41 -6.67 5.52 -4.50
C LEU A 41 -5.58 6.58 -4.64
N LEU A 42 -4.32 6.16 -4.56
CA LEU A 42 -3.15 7.05 -4.65
C LEU A 42 -2.76 7.39 -6.10
N PHE A 43 -3.15 6.53 -7.06
CA PHE A 43 -2.89 6.76 -8.48
C PHE A 43 -3.84 5.89 -9.33
N PRO A 44 -4.37 6.40 -10.47
CA PRO A 44 -4.13 7.70 -11.08
C PRO A 44 -4.95 8.83 -10.44
N HIS A 45 -4.56 10.05 -10.74
CA HIS A 45 -5.33 11.27 -10.47
C HIS A 45 -5.99 11.79 -11.74
N ASN A 46 -6.88 12.79 -11.61
CA ASN A 46 -7.45 13.49 -12.76
C ASN A 46 -6.40 14.37 -13.45
N ALA A 47 -5.56 13.72 -14.26
CA ALA A 47 -4.47 14.32 -15.00
C ALA A 47 -4.27 13.61 -16.35
N THR A 48 -3.34 14.14 -17.16
CA THR A 48 -2.98 13.58 -18.46
C THR A 48 -1.63 12.88 -18.39
N TYR A 49 -1.61 11.57 -18.64
CA TYR A 49 -0.42 10.73 -18.57
C TYR A 49 0.04 10.25 -19.96
N ALA A 50 1.34 10.08 -20.13
CA ALA A 50 1.93 9.42 -21.27
C ALA A 50 1.54 7.92 -21.28
N PRO A 51 1.37 7.31 -22.46
CA PRO A 51 1.14 5.87 -22.56
C PRO A 51 2.25 5.08 -21.87
N SER A 52 1.89 4.09 -21.07
CA SER A 52 2.81 3.26 -20.30
C SER A 52 2.43 1.79 -20.38
N ALA A 53 3.45 0.94 -20.49
CA ALA A 53 3.29 -0.52 -20.44
C ALA A 53 2.81 -1.00 -19.07
N LEU A 54 3.11 -0.22 -18.03
CA LEU A 54 2.79 -0.47 -16.64
C LEU A 54 2.23 0.82 -16.03
N MET A 55 1.11 1.31 -16.57
CA MET A 55 0.37 2.42 -15.97
C MET A 55 -0.13 1.96 -14.60
N PRO A 56 0.33 2.55 -13.48
CA PRO A 56 -0.04 2.06 -12.16
C PRO A 56 -1.55 2.24 -11.90
N ILE A 57 -2.12 1.33 -11.13
CA ILE A 57 -3.36 1.54 -10.38
C ILE A 57 -2.96 1.23 -8.93
N LEU A 58 -2.76 2.27 -8.13
CA LEU A 58 -2.12 2.16 -6.83
C LEU A 58 -3.12 2.51 -5.74
N PHE A 59 -3.38 1.53 -4.87
CA PHE A 59 -4.12 1.72 -3.64
C PHE A 59 -3.20 1.70 -2.43
N ALA A 60 -3.53 2.47 -1.41
CA ALA A 60 -3.02 2.27 -0.07
C ALA A 60 -4.14 1.80 0.87
N VAL A 61 -3.80 0.89 1.77
CA VAL A 61 -4.68 0.43 2.84
C VAL A 61 -4.02 0.75 4.17
N GLN A 62 -4.59 1.70 4.90
CA GLN A 62 -4.12 2.11 6.22
C GLN A 62 -4.74 1.22 7.29
N ASN A 63 -3.92 0.84 8.28
CA ASN A 63 -4.28 -0.13 9.32
C ASN A 63 -4.89 -1.42 8.73
N PRO A 64 -4.16 -2.12 7.85
CA PRO A 64 -4.72 -3.22 7.06
C PRO A 64 -5.10 -4.44 7.91
N THR A 65 -4.59 -4.56 9.14
CA THR A 65 -5.04 -5.57 10.13
C THR A 65 -6.48 -5.35 10.58
N LEU A 66 -7.04 -4.16 10.36
CA LEU A 66 -8.44 -3.83 10.60
C LEU A 66 -9.37 -4.16 9.43
N ALA A 67 -8.84 -4.71 8.33
CA ALA A 67 -9.62 -5.01 7.14
C ALA A 67 -10.81 -5.92 7.48
N PRO A 68 -12.04 -5.58 7.02
CA PRO A 68 -13.18 -6.46 7.20
C PRO A 68 -12.95 -7.87 6.63
N SER A 69 -13.70 -8.86 7.12
CA SER A 69 -13.56 -10.24 6.67
C SER A 69 -13.80 -10.36 5.16
N SER A 70 -12.85 -11.02 4.47
CA SER A 70 -12.81 -11.15 3.00
C SER A 70 -12.85 -9.81 2.24
N ALA A 71 -12.34 -8.73 2.84
CA ALA A 71 -12.24 -7.45 2.16
C ALA A 71 -11.44 -7.57 0.85
N THR A 72 -12.04 -7.11 -0.23
CA THR A 72 -11.49 -7.15 -1.59
C THR A 72 -11.78 -5.81 -2.26
N ILE A 73 -10.74 -5.14 -2.75
CA ILE A 73 -10.92 -4.00 -3.65
C ILE A 73 -11.21 -4.57 -5.03
N THR A 74 -12.30 -4.15 -5.64
CA THR A 74 -12.64 -4.51 -7.02
C THR A 74 -12.59 -3.26 -7.88
N PHE A 75 -11.93 -3.32 -9.02
CA PHE A 75 -11.93 -2.21 -9.97
C PHE A 75 -12.23 -2.63 -11.40
N ASP A 76 -12.80 -1.67 -12.12
CA ASP A 76 -13.08 -1.68 -13.55
C ASP A 76 -12.37 -0.48 -14.17
N LEU A 77 -11.82 -0.64 -15.37
CA LEU A 77 -11.16 0.43 -16.10
C LEU A 77 -11.56 0.34 -17.56
N TRP A 78 -12.02 1.45 -18.14
CA TRP A 78 -12.43 1.51 -19.54
C TRP A 78 -12.17 2.88 -20.15
N ARG A 79 -12.24 2.97 -21.48
CA ARG A 79 -12.09 4.23 -22.22
C ARG A 79 -13.45 4.87 -22.54
N GLY A 80 -13.52 6.18 -22.37
CA GLY A 80 -14.68 7.00 -22.66
C GLY A 80 -15.89 6.54 -21.87
N ASN A 81 -17.01 6.37 -22.57
CA ASN A 81 -18.27 5.89 -21.98
C ASN A 81 -18.61 4.44 -22.35
N ASP A 82 -17.65 3.69 -22.91
CA ASP A 82 -17.84 2.31 -23.32
C ASP A 82 -17.02 1.37 -22.44
N THR A 83 -17.71 0.68 -21.52
CA THR A 83 -17.15 -0.30 -20.58
C THR A 83 -16.56 -1.54 -21.28
N ARG A 84 -16.78 -1.69 -22.59
CA ARG A 84 -16.25 -2.78 -23.41
C ARG A 84 -15.24 -2.30 -24.45
N SER A 85 -14.81 -1.05 -24.36
CA SER A 85 -13.81 -0.49 -25.28
C SER A 85 -12.51 -1.32 -25.25
N PRO A 86 -11.76 -1.40 -26.36
CA PRO A 86 -10.50 -2.11 -26.40
C PRO A 86 -9.53 -1.64 -25.30
N GLY A 87 -8.97 -2.61 -24.56
CA GLY A 87 -8.11 -2.36 -23.40
C GLY A 87 -8.84 -2.20 -22.06
N SER A 88 -10.17 -2.31 -22.06
CA SER A 88 -10.92 -2.31 -20.80
C SER A 88 -10.61 -3.57 -19.99
N VAL A 89 -10.55 -3.40 -18.67
CA VAL A 89 -10.51 -4.49 -17.68
C VAL A 89 -11.69 -4.35 -16.75
N GLY A 90 -12.25 -5.48 -16.33
CA GLY A 90 -13.42 -5.47 -15.47
C GLY A 90 -13.32 -6.46 -14.32
N SER A 91 -13.91 -6.07 -13.19
CA SER A 91 -14.00 -6.85 -11.95
C SER A 91 -12.64 -7.41 -11.50
N VAL A 92 -11.58 -6.61 -11.59
CA VAL A 92 -10.24 -7.02 -11.15
C VAL A 92 -10.21 -7.03 -9.62
N PRO A 93 -10.02 -8.20 -8.97
CA PRO A 93 -10.02 -8.29 -7.52
C PRO A 93 -8.62 -8.09 -6.94
N LEU A 94 -8.53 -7.34 -5.85
CA LEU A 94 -7.33 -7.20 -5.00
C LEU A 94 -7.72 -7.61 -3.58
N ALA A 95 -7.36 -8.84 -3.20
CA ALA A 95 -7.82 -9.50 -1.98
C ALA A 95 -6.98 -9.09 -0.75
N LEU A 96 -7.50 -8.14 0.04
CA LEU A 96 -6.79 -7.59 1.19
C LEU A 96 -6.47 -8.66 2.24
N SER A 97 -7.42 -9.54 2.53
CA SER A 97 -7.27 -10.54 3.60
C SER A 97 -6.15 -11.56 3.34
N LEU A 98 -5.85 -11.86 2.07
CA LEU A 98 -4.78 -12.79 1.71
C LEU A 98 -3.41 -12.10 1.79
N ASP A 99 -3.33 -10.86 1.30
CA ASP A 99 -2.10 -10.08 1.31
C ASP A 99 -1.68 -9.75 2.75
N VAL A 100 -2.62 -9.35 3.60
CA VAL A 100 -2.38 -9.08 5.04
C VAL A 100 -1.96 -10.35 5.80
N ALA A 101 -2.51 -11.51 5.47
CA ALA A 101 -2.18 -12.76 6.16
C ALA A 101 -0.83 -13.36 5.73
N THR A 102 -0.37 -13.05 4.52
CA THR A 102 0.87 -13.61 3.95
C THR A 102 2.06 -12.67 4.13
N GLU A 103 1.84 -11.36 4.19
CA GLU A 103 2.85 -10.40 4.59
C GLU A 103 2.97 -10.38 6.12
N ARG A 104 4.20 -10.44 6.67
CA ARG A 104 4.45 -10.21 8.11
C ARG A 104 4.29 -8.71 8.42
N GLN A 105 3.10 -8.18 8.14
CA GLN A 105 2.82 -6.78 8.22
C GLN A 105 2.78 -6.36 9.69
N ARG A 106 3.60 -5.38 10.07
CA ARG A 106 3.44 -4.75 11.38
C ARG A 106 2.11 -4.02 11.35
N SER A 107 1.35 -4.15 12.43
CA SER A 107 -0.07 -3.78 12.54
C SER A 107 -0.44 -2.37 12.04
N ASN A 108 0.53 -1.44 11.92
CA ASN A 108 0.30 -0.03 11.62
C ASN A 108 0.96 0.46 10.31
N GLU A 109 1.67 -0.38 9.55
CA GLU A 109 2.27 0.04 8.27
C GLU A 109 1.25 -0.07 7.13
N PRO A 110 1.04 0.98 6.30
CA PRO A 110 0.12 0.90 5.17
C PRO A 110 0.51 -0.20 4.17
N LEU A 111 -0.48 -0.96 3.69
CA LEU A 111 -0.32 -1.90 2.59
C LEU A 111 -0.44 -1.15 1.25
N LEU A 112 0.51 -1.35 0.34
CA LEU A 112 0.45 -0.77 -1.00
C LEU A 112 0.10 -1.85 -2.02
N LEU A 113 -0.99 -1.66 -2.76
CA LEU A 113 -1.47 -2.59 -3.77
C LEU A 113 -1.37 -1.94 -5.15
N ASN A 114 -0.57 -2.54 -6.03
CA ASN A 114 -0.36 -2.04 -7.39
C ASN A 114 -0.86 -3.05 -8.43
N ALA A 115 -1.82 -2.62 -9.25
CA ALA A 115 -2.42 -3.41 -10.33
C ALA A 115 -2.21 -2.72 -11.69
N PRO A 116 -1.00 -2.77 -12.26
CA PRO A 116 -0.65 -1.95 -13.41
C PRO A 116 -1.32 -2.43 -14.71
N VAL A 117 -1.83 -1.49 -15.50
CA VAL A 117 -2.49 -1.74 -16.79
C VAL A 117 -1.61 -1.28 -17.95
N ASN A 118 -1.75 -1.89 -19.14
CA ASN A 118 -1.02 -1.43 -20.34
C ASN A 118 -1.87 -0.44 -21.14
N THR A 119 -1.38 0.79 -21.26
CA THR A 119 -2.03 1.86 -22.03
C THR A 119 -1.32 2.17 -23.36
N ILE A 120 -0.18 1.52 -23.67
CA ILE A 120 0.55 1.73 -24.93
C ILE A 120 -0.27 1.33 -26.15
N ALA A 121 -1.02 0.21 -26.06
CA ALA A 121 -1.89 -0.25 -27.14
C ALA A 121 -2.98 0.78 -27.50
N TYR A 122 -3.21 1.73 -26.60
CA TYR A 122 -4.33 2.65 -26.60
C TYR A 122 -3.88 4.06 -26.16
N PRO A 123 -2.97 4.68 -26.93
CA PRO A 123 -2.12 5.76 -26.45
C PRO A 123 -2.81 7.12 -26.35
N ASP A 124 -4.07 7.22 -26.78
CA ASP A 124 -4.84 8.46 -26.75
C ASP A 124 -6.30 8.16 -26.33
N GLY A 125 -6.78 8.84 -25.29
CA GLY A 125 -8.17 8.76 -24.83
C GLY A 125 -8.41 9.16 -23.39
N VAL A 126 -9.68 9.42 -23.07
CA VAL A 126 -10.15 9.60 -21.69
C VAL A 126 -10.48 8.24 -21.10
N TRP A 127 -9.96 7.95 -19.92
CA TRP A 127 -10.14 6.70 -19.20
C TRP A 127 -10.92 6.93 -17.91
N THR A 128 -11.77 5.97 -17.58
CA THR A 128 -12.56 5.95 -16.36
C THR A 128 -12.16 4.73 -15.56
N LEU A 129 -11.62 4.96 -14.36
CA LEU A 129 -11.41 3.97 -13.33
C LEU A 129 -12.60 4.01 -12.37
N ALA A 130 -13.26 2.89 -12.15
CA ALA A 130 -14.26 2.74 -11.10
C ALA A 130 -13.80 1.67 -10.12
N TRP A 131 -13.95 1.91 -8.82
CA TRP A 131 -13.58 0.94 -7.80
C TRP A 131 -14.52 0.97 -6.60
N SER A 132 -14.56 -0.15 -5.88
CA SER A 132 -15.32 -0.30 -4.65
C SER A 132 -14.66 -1.33 -3.74
N LEU A 133 -15.00 -1.31 -2.45
CA LEU A 133 -14.63 -2.34 -1.50
C LEU A 133 -15.79 -3.33 -1.32
N GLU A 134 -15.54 -4.60 -1.57
CA GLU A 134 -16.43 -5.71 -1.23
C GLU A 134 -15.95 -6.37 0.05
N TYR A 135 -16.85 -6.69 0.97
CA TYR A 135 -16.50 -7.28 2.27
C TYR A 135 -17.68 -8.04 2.87
N PHE A 136 -17.45 -8.92 3.86
CA PHE A 136 -18.56 -9.49 4.63
C PHE A 136 -19.02 -8.53 5.72
N ASN A 137 -20.30 -8.17 5.69
CA ASN A 137 -20.94 -7.45 6.78
C ASN A 137 -21.64 -8.44 7.72
N CYS A 138 -21.12 -8.58 8.93
CA CYS A 138 -21.65 -9.54 9.91
C CYS A 138 -22.81 -8.98 10.77
N SER A 139 -23.11 -7.68 10.65
CA SER A 139 -24.29 -7.09 11.31
C SER A 139 -25.61 -7.50 10.64
N THR A 140 -25.55 -7.94 9.38
CA THR A 140 -26.70 -8.40 8.61
C THR A 140 -26.56 -9.90 8.33
N SER A 141 -27.63 -10.68 8.52
CA SER A 141 -27.66 -12.12 8.22
C SER A 141 -27.47 -12.48 6.72
N GLN A 142 -27.20 -11.48 5.87
CA GLN A 142 -26.95 -11.61 4.45
C GLN A 142 -25.48 -11.27 4.19
N GLY A 143 -24.69 -12.31 3.94
CA GLY A 143 -23.26 -12.21 3.64
C GLY A 143 -22.98 -11.38 2.38
N LYS A 144 -21.84 -10.70 2.39
CA LYS A 144 -21.33 -9.75 1.38
C LYS A 144 -22.09 -8.41 1.30
N ALA A 145 -21.41 -7.37 1.73
CA ALA A 145 -21.70 -5.97 1.47
C ALA A 145 -20.71 -5.39 0.46
N ARG A 146 -21.08 -4.24 -0.10
CA ARG A 146 -20.26 -3.48 -1.04
C ARG A 146 -20.37 -2.00 -0.68
N SER A 147 -19.25 -1.30 -0.70
CA SER A 147 -19.22 0.15 -0.55
C SER A 147 -19.90 0.85 -1.72
N GLU A 148 -20.02 2.18 -1.65
CA GLU A 148 -20.26 2.97 -2.85
C GLU A 148 -19.12 2.78 -3.87
N THR A 149 -19.42 3.14 -5.13
CA THR A 149 -18.44 3.08 -6.22
C THR A 149 -17.82 4.45 -6.41
N PHE A 150 -16.50 4.49 -6.35
CA PHE A 150 -15.70 5.69 -6.59
C PHE A 150 -15.24 5.74 -8.05
N TYR A 151 -15.16 6.94 -8.61
CA TYR A 151 -14.77 7.15 -10.00
C TYR A 151 -13.61 8.13 -10.10
N THR A 152 -12.60 7.76 -10.88
CA THR A 152 -11.54 8.65 -11.30
C THR A 152 -11.46 8.68 -12.80
N VAL A 153 -11.55 9.88 -13.37
CA VAL A 153 -11.38 10.11 -14.80
C VAL A 153 -10.01 10.71 -15.04
N PHE A 154 -9.24 10.13 -15.96
CA PHE A 154 -7.92 10.63 -16.35
C PHE A 154 -7.75 10.53 -17.86
N THR A 155 -6.71 11.17 -18.41
CA THR A 155 -6.43 11.11 -19.85
C THR A 155 -5.11 10.39 -20.09
N VAL A 156 -5.06 9.59 -21.14
CA VAL A 156 -3.81 9.09 -21.72
C VAL A 156 -3.58 9.82 -23.04
N SER A 157 -2.40 10.39 -23.23
CA SER A 157 -1.99 11.00 -24.49
C SER A 157 -0.48 11.03 -24.62
N LYS A 158 0.04 10.97 -25.86
CA LYS A 158 1.50 11.03 -26.13
C LYS A 158 2.20 12.26 -25.55
N SER A 159 1.49 13.37 -25.36
CA SER A 159 2.03 14.59 -24.74
C SER A 159 1.82 14.66 -23.23
N GLY A 160 1.26 13.62 -22.61
CA GLY A 160 1.05 13.53 -21.17
C GLY A 160 2.34 13.37 -20.39
N GLN A 161 2.27 13.57 -19.08
CA GLN A 161 3.41 13.36 -18.18
C GLN A 161 3.67 11.87 -17.96
N ALA A 162 4.92 11.47 -17.73
CA ALA A 162 5.19 10.09 -17.35
C ALA A 162 4.42 9.73 -16.06
N PRO A 163 3.82 8.53 -15.96
CA PRO A 163 3.23 8.07 -14.71
C PRO A 163 4.26 8.05 -13.58
N ASP A 164 3.96 8.75 -12.49
CA ASP A 164 4.84 8.87 -11.33
C ASP A 164 4.04 8.64 -10.04
N MET A 165 4.24 7.47 -9.42
CA MET A 165 3.58 7.09 -8.17
C MET A 165 4.03 7.96 -6.99
N LYS A 166 5.28 8.42 -6.99
CA LYS A 166 5.81 9.26 -5.91
C LYS A 166 5.17 10.64 -5.99
N ALA A 167 5.18 11.26 -7.17
CA ALA A 167 4.52 12.55 -7.37
C ALA A 167 3.01 12.47 -7.09
N GLY A 168 2.37 11.33 -7.42
CA GLY A 168 0.97 11.08 -7.10
C GLY A 168 0.62 11.02 -5.61
N THR A 169 1.62 10.98 -4.72
CA THR A 169 1.40 10.99 -3.26
C THR A 169 1.94 12.23 -2.58
N SER A 170 2.25 13.29 -3.35
CA SER A 170 2.68 14.55 -2.75
C SER A 170 1.53 15.25 -2.03
N ALA A 171 1.88 16.11 -1.07
CA ALA A 171 0.94 16.91 -0.30
C ALA A 171 -0.02 17.75 -1.16
N ASP A 172 0.40 18.10 -2.38
CA ASP A 172 -0.38 18.96 -3.28
C ASP A 172 -1.52 18.21 -4.00
N VAL A 173 -1.45 16.89 -4.11
CA VAL A 173 -2.43 16.07 -4.87
C VAL A 173 -3.20 15.06 -4.02
N CYS A 174 -2.61 14.56 -2.94
CA CYS A 174 -3.22 13.51 -2.12
C CYS A 174 -4.61 13.87 -1.55
N GLY A 175 -4.88 15.15 -1.29
CA GLY A 175 -6.20 15.59 -0.79
C GLY A 175 -7.35 15.43 -1.79
N SER A 176 -7.04 15.15 -3.06
CA SER A 176 -8.03 14.89 -4.12
C SER A 176 -8.24 13.41 -4.41
N SER A 177 -7.50 12.52 -3.75
CA SER A 177 -7.64 11.07 -3.89
C SER A 177 -9.04 10.61 -3.48
N ALA A 178 -9.64 9.74 -4.29
CA ALA A 178 -10.82 9.00 -3.86
C ALA A 178 -10.44 8.05 -2.72
N ALA A 179 -11.16 8.10 -1.62
CA ALA A 179 -10.84 7.35 -0.42
C ALA A 179 -12.09 6.90 0.33
N LEU A 180 -11.94 5.84 1.09
CA LEU A 180 -12.99 5.21 1.88
C LEU A 180 -12.44 4.87 3.26
N ALA A 181 -13.14 5.27 4.32
CA ALA A 181 -12.77 4.91 5.68
C ALA A 181 -13.97 4.38 6.48
N TYR A 182 -13.66 3.48 7.42
CA TYR A 182 -14.61 2.96 8.40
C TYR A 182 -13.99 2.98 9.79
N ASN A 183 -14.78 3.33 10.80
CA ASN A 183 -14.42 3.09 12.19
C ASN A 183 -14.64 1.61 12.52
N VAL A 184 -13.60 0.91 12.93
CA VAL A 184 -13.72 -0.42 13.54
C VAL A 184 -13.86 -0.23 15.04
N THR A 185 -15.05 -0.45 15.58
CA THR A 185 -15.36 -0.21 17.00
C THR A 185 -15.30 -1.47 17.84
N SER A 186 -15.51 -2.64 17.23
CA SER A 186 -15.46 -3.94 17.88
C SER A 186 -15.22 -5.05 16.86
N TRP A 187 -14.62 -6.14 17.33
CA TRP A 187 -14.61 -7.41 16.63
C TRP A 187 -15.79 -8.25 17.13
N ASP A 188 -16.57 -8.83 16.23
CA ASP A 188 -17.59 -9.82 16.60
C ASP A 188 -16.92 -11.18 16.95
N GLU A 189 -17.67 -12.13 17.52
CA GLU A 189 -17.17 -13.47 17.90
C GLU A 189 -16.57 -14.24 16.70
N LEU A 190 -16.93 -13.87 15.47
CA LEU A 190 -16.38 -14.40 14.21
C LEU A 190 -15.15 -13.63 13.70
N ALA A 191 -14.54 -12.78 14.53
CA ALA A 191 -13.45 -11.85 14.15
C ALA A 191 -13.83 -10.92 12.97
N CYS A 192 -15.13 -10.62 12.85
CA CYS A 192 -15.66 -9.75 11.83
C CYS A 192 -15.75 -8.33 12.37
N GLY A 193 -14.93 -7.43 11.83
CA GLY A 193 -14.96 -6.01 12.21
C GLY A 193 -16.27 -5.39 11.76
N MET A 194 -17.01 -4.78 12.69
CA MET A 194 -18.23 -4.05 12.33
C MET A 194 -17.86 -2.63 11.85
N PRO A 195 -18.13 -2.27 10.58
CA PRO A 195 -17.89 -0.91 10.13
C PRO A 195 -18.90 0.04 10.77
N GLY A 196 -18.39 0.93 11.62
CA GLY A 196 -19.09 2.07 12.20
C GLY A 196 -19.20 3.24 11.22
N PRO A 197 -19.58 4.44 11.71
CA PRO A 197 -19.73 5.62 10.85
C PRO A 197 -18.42 5.95 10.14
N SER A 198 -18.50 6.34 8.87
CA SER A 198 -17.34 6.72 8.05
C SER A 198 -16.69 8.00 8.61
N PRO A 199 -15.44 7.91 9.13
CA PRO A 199 -14.71 9.08 9.57
C PRO A 199 -14.20 9.89 8.35
N THR A 200 -13.59 11.04 8.62
CA THR A 200 -12.86 11.78 7.59
C THR A 200 -11.64 10.96 7.13
N THR A 201 -11.47 10.81 5.82
CA THR A 201 -10.31 10.17 5.19
C THR A 201 -9.09 11.08 5.26
N ASN A 202 -7.90 10.49 5.32
CA ASN A 202 -6.61 11.16 5.22
C ASN A 202 -5.67 10.44 4.23
N PRO A 203 -5.90 10.57 2.91
CA PRO A 203 -5.06 9.93 1.90
C PRO A 203 -3.61 10.45 1.89
N CYS A 204 -3.39 11.64 2.45
CA CYS A 204 -2.09 12.29 2.56
C CYS A 204 -1.17 11.71 3.64
N SER A 205 -1.67 10.80 4.48
CA SER A 205 -0.84 10.10 5.48
C SER A 205 0.11 9.08 4.84
N VAL A 206 -0.17 8.65 3.59
CA VAL A 206 0.62 7.66 2.88
C VAL A 206 1.41 8.32 1.75
N THR A 207 2.74 8.22 1.86
CA THR A 207 3.65 8.68 0.82
C THR A 207 4.44 7.52 0.25
N VAL A 208 4.62 7.51 -1.07
CA VAL A 208 5.37 6.45 -1.76
C VAL A 208 6.76 6.97 -2.09
N ASP A 209 7.78 6.40 -1.46
CA ASP A 209 9.17 6.76 -1.72
C ASP A 209 9.78 6.01 -2.91
N SER A 210 11.01 6.39 -3.29
CA SER A 210 11.70 5.78 -4.43
C SER A 210 11.98 4.28 -4.26
N ALA A 211 12.14 3.79 -3.03
CA ALA A 211 12.36 2.37 -2.76
C ALA A 211 11.05 1.58 -2.95
N ALA A 212 9.93 2.11 -2.45
CA ALA A 212 8.59 1.58 -2.68
C ALA A 212 8.25 1.52 -4.17
N VAL A 213 8.47 2.62 -4.91
CA VAL A 213 8.28 2.66 -6.38
C VAL A 213 9.07 1.56 -7.08
N SER A 214 10.34 1.38 -6.69
CA SER A 214 11.22 0.41 -7.33
C SER A 214 10.72 -1.02 -7.14
N SER A 215 10.33 -1.37 -5.92
CA SER A 215 9.83 -2.71 -5.59
C SER A 215 8.45 -2.99 -6.18
N LEU A 216 7.53 -2.03 -6.12
CA LEU A 216 6.21 -2.16 -6.76
C LEU A 216 6.36 -2.35 -8.28
N SER A 217 7.30 -1.65 -8.89
CA SER A 217 7.62 -1.82 -10.32
C SER A 217 8.25 -3.18 -10.60
N ALA A 218 9.13 -3.68 -9.73
CA ALA A 218 9.70 -5.01 -9.88
C ALA A 218 8.64 -6.11 -9.74
N LEU A 219 7.75 -6.00 -8.74
CA LEU A 219 6.65 -6.94 -8.52
C LEU A 219 5.67 -6.93 -9.71
N ALA A 220 5.30 -5.75 -10.19
CA ALA A 220 4.50 -5.57 -11.39
C ALA A 220 5.06 -6.33 -12.61
N ARG A 221 6.37 -6.22 -12.83
CA ARG A 221 7.07 -6.92 -13.90
C ARG A 221 7.14 -8.43 -13.69
N ALA A 222 7.31 -8.87 -12.45
CA ALA A 222 7.42 -10.29 -12.11
C ALA A 222 6.08 -11.02 -12.18
N THR A 223 5.00 -10.38 -11.75
CA THR A 223 3.68 -11.00 -11.63
C THR A 223 2.81 -10.81 -12.87
N GLY A 224 3.03 -9.73 -13.63
CA GLY A 224 2.16 -9.38 -14.76
C GLY A 224 0.69 -9.34 -14.33
N TYR A 225 0.35 -8.72 -13.21
CA TYR A 225 -0.95 -8.94 -12.54
C TYR A 225 -2.19 -8.64 -13.40
N VAL A 226 -2.10 -7.73 -14.39
CA VAL A 226 -3.18 -7.46 -15.36
C VAL A 226 -3.04 -8.27 -16.66
N CYS A 227 -1.99 -9.08 -16.78
CA CYS A 227 -1.63 -9.95 -17.89
C CYS A 227 -2.25 -11.35 -17.82
N SER A 228 -3.36 -11.49 -17.10
CA SER A 228 -4.08 -12.76 -17.04
C SER A 228 -4.57 -13.15 -18.45
N PRO A 229 -4.60 -14.46 -18.81
CA PRO A 229 -5.09 -14.93 -20.11
C PRO A 229 -6.54 -14.53 -20.44
N ASN A 230 -7.29 -13.99 -19.47
CA ASN A 230 -8.64 -13.46 -19.64
C ASN A 230 -8.70 -11.95 -19.90
N SER A 231 -7.55 -11.27 -19.96
CA SER A 231 -7.47 -9.84 -20.27
C SER A 231 -7.27 -9.62 -21.77
N ASN A 232 -7.95 -8.62 -22.34
CA ASN A 232 -7.71 -8.17 -23.72
C ASN A 232 -6.38 -7.37 -23.86
N ILE A 233 -5.48 -7.48 -22.87
CA ILE A 233 -4.28 -6.66 -22.76
C ILE A 233 -3.06 -7.49 -23.13
N THR A 234 -2.30 -7.03 -24.13
CA THR A 234 -1.00 -7.62 -24.46
C THR A 234 0.04 -7.20 -23.43
N CYS A 235 0.72 -8.16 -22.82
CA CYS A 235 1.76 -7.86 -21.86
C CYS A 235 3.15 -7.80 -22.46
N PRO A 236 4.06 -7.00 -21.87
CA PRO A 236 5.45 -6.96 -22.30
C PRO A 236 6.05 -8.38 -22.19
N THR A 237 6.62 -8.86 -23.28
CA THR A 237 7.19 -10.22 -23.38
C THR A 237 8.55 -10.35 -22.69
N SER A 238 9.13 -9.24 -22.23
CA SER A 238 10.38 -9.24 -21.48
C SER A 238 10.47 -8.05 -20.54
N PHE A 239 11.05 -8.31 -19.37
CA PHE A 239 11.45 -7.29 -18.41
C PHE A 239 12.92 -7.53 -18.05
N SER A 240 13.70 -6.46 -17.95
CA SER A 240 15.06 -6.52 -17.41
C SER A 240 15.00 -6.91 -15.93
N SER A 241 15.87 -7.84 -15.51
CA SER A 241 15.86 -8.33 -14.13
C SER A 241 16.25 -7.21 -13.16
N SER A 242 15.44 -6.98 -12.12
CA SER A 242 15.83 -6.15 -10.99
C SER A 242 15.15 -6.61 -9.71
N GLY A 243 15.95 -6.95 -8.70
CA GLY A 243 15.70 -6.77 -7.25
C GLY A 243 14.53 -7.49 -6.58
N SER A 244 14.80 -8.10 -5.42
CA SER A 244 13.85 -8.84 -4.57
C SER A 244 12.67 -7.97 -4.06
N PRO A 245 11.43 -8.50 -3.97
CA PRO A 245 10.21 -7.71 -3.76
C PRO A 245 9.85 -7.58 -2.26
N ARG A 246 10.64 -6.84 -1.46
CA ARG A 246 10.28 -6.56 -0.05
C ARG A 246 10.24 -5.07 0.21
N VAL A 247 9.09 -4.53 0.58
CA VAL A 247 8.97 -3.16 1.11
C VAL A 247 8.06 -3.12 2.32
N ALA A 248 8.60 -2.60 3.41
CA ALA A 248 7.87 -1.99 4.50
C ALA A 248 7.71 -0.50 4.16
N ALA A 249 6.49 0.03 4.17
CA ALA A 249 6.25 1.47 3.98
C ALA A 249 6.71 2.22 5.24
N VAL A 250 7.49 3.28 5.08
CA VAL A 250 7.94 4.10 6.21
C VAL A 250 6.84 5.10 6.57
N SER A 251 6.21 4.92 7.73
CA SER A 251 5.35 5.94 8.34
C SER A 251 6.21 7.11 8.83
N THR A 252 5.91 8.33 8.38
CA THR A 252 6.69 9.55 8.69
C THR A 252 6.40 10.14 10.07
N LEU A 253 5.95 9.35 11.04
CA LEU A 253 5.61 9.87 12.39
C LEU A 253 6.82 10.20 13.30
N LEU A 254 8.06 10.16 12.81
CA LEU A 254 9.27 10.21 13.66
C LEU A 254 10.32 11.27 13.31
N THR A 255 9.99 12.33 12.56
CA THR A 255 10.94 13.42 12.28
C THR A 255 10.93 14.59 13.29
N LEU A 256 10.29 14.47 14.45
CA LEU A 256 10.36 15.51 15.49
C LEU A 256 11.42 15.30 16.60
N SER A 257 12.11 14.16 16.64
CA SER A 257 13.01 13.86 17.78
C SER A 257 14.47 14.30 17.59
N ALA A 258 14.90 14.68 16.38
CA ALA A 258 16.30 15.06 16.12
C ALA A 258 16.59 16.56 16.35
N ALA A 259 15.57 17.41 16.44
CA ALA A 259 15.75 18.85 16.65
C ALA A 259 15.98 19.23 18.13
N LEU A 260 15.62 18.36 19.09
CA LEU A 260 15.69 18.71 20.51
C LEU A 260 17.06 18.41 21.15
N THR A 261 17.84 17.47 20.62
CA THR A 261 19.17 17.11 21.17
C THR A 261 20.26 18.14 20.82
N VAL A 262 20.12 18.87 19.71
CA VAL A 262 21.07 19.94 19.33
C VAL A 262 20.90 21.20 20.19
N LEU A 263 19.68 21.46 20.69
CA LEU A 263 19.41 22.61 21.55
C LEU A 263 19.84 22.43 23.02
N ILE A 264 20.03 21.20 23.48
CA ILE A 264 20.47 20.90 24.86
C ILE A 264 22.00 20.90 24.98
N GLN A 265 22.73 20.68 23.88
CA GLN A 265 24.21 20.71 23.86
C GLN A 265 24.79 22.13 23.64
N LEU A 266 23.94 23.16 23.51
CA LEU A 266 24.32 24.55 23.28
C LEU A 266 23.96 25.49 24.45
N ARG A 267 23.84 24.95 25.68
CA ARG A 267 23.77 25.75 26.91
C ARG A 267 24.92 25.43 27.85
#